data_AF-D6Y3K4-F1
#
_entry.id   AF-D6Y3K4-F1
#
_cell.length_a   1.000
_cell.length_b   1.000
_cell.length_c   1.000
_cell.angle_alpha   90.00
_cell.angle_beta   90.00
_cell.angle_gamma   90.00
#
_symmetry.space_group_name_H-M   'P 1'
#
loop_
_entity.id
_entity.type
_entity.pdbx_description
1 polymer ?
#
loop_
_entity_poly.entity_id
_entity_poly.type
_entity_poly.pdbx_seq_one_letter_code
_entity_poly.pdbx_strand_id
1 'polypeptide(L)'
;MDPKSRGAADLLRALMGAAARFSETGGSLTREYFPHVGCEPISDLAGPAVRLGMRVTLPGHELVAELAVRVTDAGFTIGGELMLDDAEPFLTLPPIETADVDKCAALLHRYAEELTVPARLEVGRLLEHGC
;
A
#
# COMPACT_ATOMS: atom_id res chain seq x y z
N MET A 1 -13.41 27.75 4.68
CA MET A 1 -12.22 26.94 4.35
C MET A 1 -11.80 27.31 2.95
N ASP A 2 -10.54 27.73 2.76
CA ASP A 2 -10.04 28.09 1.44
C ASP A 2 -9.71 26.82 0.60
N PRO A 3 -9.59 26.94 -0.73
CA PRO A 3 -9.38 25.79 -1.61
C PRO A 3 -8.12 24.97 -1.32
N LYS A 4 -7.04 25.60 -0.84
CA LYS A 4 -5.79 24.89 -0.52
C LYS A 4 -5.95 24.05 0.75
N SER A 5 -6.60 24.61 1.77
CA SER A 5 -6.93 23.87 2.98
C SER A 5 -7.89 22.70 2.73
N ARG A 6 -8.82 22.84 1.78
CA ARG A 6 -9.69 21.73 1.35
C ARG A 6 -8.87 20.62 0.69
N GLY A 7 -8.06 20.94 -0.32
CA GLY A 7 -7.23 19.95 -1.01
C GLY A 7 -6.28 19.21 -0.07
N ALA A 8 -5.65 19.92 0.87
CA ALA A 8 -4.81 19.28 1.88
C ALA A 8 -5.59 18.29 2.76
N ALA A 9 -6.80 18.65 3.19
CA ALA A 9 -7.65 17.75 3.98
C ALA A 9 -8.10 16.53 3.16
N ASP A 10 -8.41 16.70 1.88
CA ASP A 10 -8.83 15.61 1.00
C ASP A 10 -7.67 14.64 0.71
N LEU A 11 -6.45 15.16 0.51
CA LEU A 11 -5.25 14.33 0.40
C LEU A 11 -4.97 13.54 1.68
N LEU A 12 -5.07 14.18 2.85
CA LEU A 12 -4.89 13.49 4.14
C LEU A 12 -5.93 12.39 4.33
N ARG A 13 -7.19 12.63 3.98
CA ARG A 13 -8.24 11.59 4.00
C ARG A 13 -7.91 10.44 3.06
N ALA A 14 -7.39 10.73 1.87
CA ALA A 14 -7.00 9.70 0.91
C ALA A 14 -5.82 8.84 1.43
N LEU A 15 -4.81 9.47 2.03
CA LEU A 15 -3.69 8.77 2.67
C LEU A 15 -4.18 7.88 3.82
N MET A 16 -5.03 8.42 4.71
CA MET A 16 -5.62 7.64 5.80
C MET A 16 -6.48 6.48 5.29
N GLY A 17 -7.26 6.70 4.22
CA GLY A 17 -8.08 5.66 3.60
C GLY A 17 -7.23 4.54 2.98
N ALA A 18 -6.13 4.88 2.32
CA ALA A 18 -5.18 3.90 1.80
C ALA A 18 -4.52 3.10 2.94
N ALA A 19 -4.03 3.78 3.99
CA ALA A 19 -3.44 3.14 5.17
C ALA A 19 -4.43 2.19 5.88
N ALA A 20 -5.69 2.62 6.02
CA ALA A 20 -6.75 1.80 6.60
C ALA A 20 -6.99 0.54 5.77
N ARG A 21 -7.00 0.64 4.43
CA ARG A 21 -7.21 -0.52 3.55
C ARG A 21 -6.12 -1.58 3.67
N PHE A 22 -4.84 -1.17 3.80
CA PHE A 22 -3.75 -2.10 4.07
C PHE A 22 -3.90 -2.75 5.45
N SER A 23 -4.23 -1.96 6.48
CA SER A 23 -4.41 -2.44 7.85
C SER A 23 -5.57 -3.43 7.98
N GLU A 24 -6.71 -3.13 7.35
CA GLU A 24 -7.88 -4.02 7.28
C GLU A 24 -7.57 -5.31 6.51
N THR A 25 -6.78 -5.19 5.44
CA THR A 25 -6.36 -6.35 4.65
C THR A 25 -5.45 -7.27 5.45
N GLY A 26 -4.40 -6.71 6.03
CA GLY A 26 -3.50 -7.43 6.92
C GLY A 26 -4.21 -8.09 8.09
N GLY A 27 -5.05 -7.33 8.80
CA GLY A 27 -5.81 -7.84 9.95
C GLY A 27 -6.84 -8.92 9.56
N SER A 28 -7.38 -8.87 8.35
CA SER A 28 -8.22 -9.95 7.81
C SER A 28 -7.40 -11.21 7.59
N LEU A 29 -6.24 -11.11 6.93
CA LEU A 29 -5.36 -12.24 6.65
C LEU A 29 -4.85 -12.91 7.93
N THR A 30 -4.39 -12.11 8.90
CA THR A 30 -3.95 -12.62 10.20
C THR A 30 -5.08 -13.35 10.94
N ARG A 31 -6.32 -12.86 10.89
CA ARG A 31 -7.45 -13.54 11.54
C ARG A 31 -7.85 -14.83 10.84
N GLU A 32 -7.81 -14.84 9.51
CA GLU A 32 -8.20 -15.99 8.68
C GLU A 32 -7.21 -17.15 8.81
N TYR A 33 -5.92 -16.84 8.89
CA TYR A 33 -4.84 -17.83 8.88
C TYR A 33 -4.03 -17.88 10.18
N PHE A 34 -4.62 -17.44 11.30
CA PHE A 34 -3.97 -17.51 12.61
C PHE A 34 -3.64 -18.97 13.00
N PRO A 35 -2.46 -19.27 13.58
CA PRO A 35 -1.36 -18.36 13.95
C PRO A 35 -0.27 -18.21 12.87
N HIS A 36 -0.49 -18.75 11.67
CA HIS A 36 0.55 -18.90 10.65
C HIS A 36 0.87 -17.60 9.91
N VAL A 37 -0.04 -16.63 9.90
CA VAL A 37 0.14 -15.35 9.20
C VAL A 37 0.19 -14.18 10.20
N GLY A 38 1.34 -13.50 10.23
CA GLY A 38 1.52 -12.21 10.91
C GLY A 38 1.38 -11.05 9.93
N CYS A 39 1.00 -9.86 10.42
CA CYS A 39 0.97 -8.65 9.61
C CYS A 39 1.37 -7.42 10.41
N GLU A 40 2.21 -6.59 9.80
CA GLU A 40 2.62 -5.29 10.30
C GLU A 40 2.25 -4.18 9.29
N PRO A 41 1.62 -3.07 9.72
CA PRO A 41 1.34 -1.96 8.83
C PRO A 41 2.63 -1.19 8.49
N ILE A 42 2.74 -0.73 7.25
CA ILE A 42 3.76 0.23 6.81
C ILE A 42 3.07 1.60 6.75
N SER A 43 3.59 2.57 7.52
CA SER A 43 3.10 3.94 7.56
C SER A 43 4.20 4.86 8.07
N ASP A 44 5.17 5.18 7.21
CA ASP A 44 6.36 5.95 7.57
C ASP A 44 6.70 7.03 6.53
N LEU A 45 7.65 7.88 6.92
CA LEU A 45 8.25 8.90 6.06
C LEU A 45 9.64 8.43 5.64
N ALA A 46 9.81 8.17 4.34
CA ALA A 46 11.09 7.80 3.72
C ALA A 46 11.61 8.99 2.89
N GLY A 47 12.32 9.91 3.56
CA GLY A 47 12.78 11.15 2.96
C GLY A 47 11.58 12.02 2.51
N PRO A 48 11.50 12.41 1.22
CA PRO A 48 10.38 13.22 0.71
C PRO A 48 9.11 12.40 0.38
N ALA A 49 9.11 11.09 0.64
CA ALA A 49 8.00 10.20 0.33
C ALA A 49 7.28 9.71 1.59
N VAL A 50 5.95 9.65 1.52
CA VAL A 50 5.09 8.91 2.45
C VAL A 50 4.96 7.49 1.93
N ARG A 51 5.28 6.49 2.76
CA ARG A 51 5.08 5.07 2.45
C ARG A 51 3.90 4.53 3.23
N LEU A 52 2.99 3.87 2.54
CA LEU A 52 1.81 3.21 3.11
C LEU A 52 1.74 1.79 2.59
N GLY A 53 1.45 0.82 3.44
CA GLY A 53 1.47 -0.58 3.01
C GLY A 53 1.20 -1.57 4.13
N MET A 54 1.50 -2.82 3.85
CA MET A 54 1.53 -3.90 4.82
C MET A 54 2.68 -4.85 4.53
N ARG A 55 3.32 -5.33 5.58
CA ARG A 55 4.23 -6.47 5.56
C ARG A 55 3.48 -7.67 6.15
N VAL A 56 3.42 -8.75 5.41
CA VAL A 56 2.79 -10.01 5.81
C VAL A 56 3.87 -11.06 5.95
N THR A 57 3.96 -11.68 7.12
CA THR A 57 4.90 -12.76 7.40
C THR A 57 4.15 -14.08 7.37
N LEU A 58 4.67 -15.04 6.61
CA LEU A 58 4.17 -16.40 6.48
C LEU A 58 5.30 -17.40 6.79
N PRO A 59 5.03 -18.70 6.98
CA PRO A 59 6.09 -19.69 7.16
C PRO A 59 7.03 -19.73 5.95
N GLY A 60 8.28 -19.29 6.16
CA GLY A 60 9.31 -19.29 5.12
C GLY A 60 9.20 -18.15 4.09
N HIS A 61 8.23 -17.24 4.24
CA HIS A 61 8.00 -16.16 3.28
C HIS A 61 7.68 -14.82 3.94
N GLU A 62 8.09 -13.73 3.29
CA GLU A 62 7.67 -12.37 3.59
C GLU A 62 7.09 -11.70 2.34
N LEU A 63 5.87 -11.18 2.45
CA LEU A 63 5.21 -10.45 1.39
C LEU A 63 5.06 -8.98 1.80
N VAL A 64 5.53 -8.05 0.97
CA VAL A 64 5.41 -6.60 1.20
C VAL A 64 4.59 -5.97 0.09
N ALA A 65 3.47 -5.36 0.46
CA ALA A 65 2.63 -4.57 -0.43
C ALA A 65 2.69 -3.11 0.00
N GLU A 66 3.28 -2.23 -0.81
CA GLU A 66 3.43 -0.82 -0.44
C GLU A 66 3.17 0.14 -1.60
N LEU A 67 2.70 1.32 -1.26
CA LEU A 67 2.66 2.48 -2.13
C LEU A 67 3.51 3.60 -1.54
N ALA A 68 4.06 4.43 -2.43
CA ALA A 68 4.83 5.60 -2.07
C ALA A 68 4.25 6.84 -2.74
N VAL A 69 4.04 7.90 -1.97
CA VAL A 69 3.67 9.23 -2.48
C VAL A 69 4.78 10.21 -2.16
N ARG A 70 5.41 10.76 -3.20
CA ARG A 70 6.44 11.79 -3.09
C ARG A 70 5.88 13.14 -3.47
N VAL A 71 6.18 14.16 -2.68
CA VAL A 71 5.96 15.55 -3.07
C VAL A 71 7.15 16.04 -3.89
N THR A 72 6.89 16.63 -5.05
CA THR A 72 7.87 17.20 -5.97
C THR A 72 7.54 18.65 -6.27
N ASP A 73 8.44 19.38 -6.92
CA ASP A 73 8.19 20.76 -7.36
C ASP A 73 7.04 20.84 -8.38
N ALA A 74 6.74 19.75 -9.07
CA ALA A 74 5.68 19.65 -10.07
C ALA A 74 4.35 19.09 -9.52
N GLY A 75 4.30 18.68 -8.24
CA GLY A 75 3.11 18.09 -7.61
C GLY A 75 3.42 16.82 -6.84
N PHE A 76 2.79 15.71 -7.23
CA PHE A 76 2.88 14.41 -6.57
C PHE A 76 3.35 13.35 -7.56
N THR A 77 4.20 12.43 -7.08
CA THR A 77 4.52 11.18 -7.76
C THR A 77 4.01 10.03 -6.90
N ILE A 78 3.14 9.17 -7.46
CA ILE A 78 2.58 8.00 -6.77
C ILE A 78 3.01 6.73 -7.49
N GLY A 79 3.61 5.79 -6.77
CA GLY A 79 3.97 4.45 -7.25
C GLY A 79 3.57 3.39 -6.23
N GLY A 80 3.68 2.12 -6.61
CA GLY A 80 3.43 1.01 -5.69
C GLY A 80 4.02 -0.30 -6.16
N GLU A 81 4.33 -1.17 -5.22
CA GLU A 81 5.06 -2.41 -5.45
C GLU A 81 4.53 -3.52 -4.54
N LEU A 82 4.56 -4.74 -5.06
CA LEU A 82 4.31 -5.96 -4.32
C LEU A 82 5.52 -6.89 -4.50
N MET A 83 6.15 -7.22 -3.39
CA MET A 83 7.39 -8.00 -3.33
C MET A 83 7.17 -9.26 -2.48
N LEU A 84 7.93 -10.31 -2.80
CA LEU A 84 8.02 -11.56 -2.06
C LEU A 84 9.50 -11.84 -1.76
N ASP A 85 9.83 -12.11 -0.51
CA ASP A 85 11.14 -12.55 -0.03
C ASP A 85 12.31 -11.62 -0.44
N ASP A 86 12.09 -10.30 -0.40
CA ASP A 86 13.05 -9.29 -0.84
C ASP A 86 13.57 -9.49 -2.29
N ALA A 87 12.83 -10.24 -3.11
CA ALA A 87 13.12 -10.43 -4.52
C ALA A 87 12.65 -9.25 -5.37
N GLU A 88 12.86 -9.33 -6.69
CA GLU A 88 12.28 -8.36 -7.62
C GLU A 88 10.75 -8.27 -7.44
N PRO A 89 10.16 -7.06 -7.48
CA PRO A 89 8.72 -6.91 -7.38
C PRO A 89 8.03 -7.70 -8.49
N PHE A 90 7.15 -8.63 -8.11
CA PHE A 90 6.39 -9.39 -9.09
C PHE A 90 5.14 -8.64 -9.57
N LEU A 91 4.79 -7.53 -8.90
CA LEU A 91 3.89 -6.50 -9.40
C LEU A 91 4.48 -5.11 -9.10
N THR A 92 4.59 -4.30 -10.15
CA THR A 92 4.97 -2.88 -10.06
C THR A 92 3.86 -2.04 -10.67
N LEU A 93 3.28 -1.14 -9.89
CA LEU A 93 2.40 -0.10 -10.37
C LEU A 93 3.26 1.10 -10.82
N PRO A 94 3.18 1.50 -12.09
CA PRO A 94 4.07 2.50 -12.65
C PRO A 94 3.90 3.84 -11.91
N PRO A 95 4.99 4.60 -11.71
CA PRO A 95 4.90 5.92 -11.09
C PRO A 95 4.08 6.86 -11.97
N ILE A 96 3.07 7.50 -11.38
CA ILE A 96 2.26 8.52 -12.05
C ILE A 96 2.51 9.88 -11.39
N GLU A 97 2.82 10.87 -12.22
CA GLU A 97 2.95 12.26 -11.82
C GLU A 97 1.64 13.02 -12.00
N THR A 98 1.31 13.88 -11.04
CA THR A 98 0.14 14.74 -11.09
C THR A 98 0.29 15.99 -10.22
N ALA A 99 -0.07 17.16 -10.75
CA ALA A 99 -0.24 18.39 -9.97
C ALA A 99 -1.65 18.48 -9.33
N ASP A 100 -2.58 17.65 -9.79
CA ASP A 100 -3.97 17.61 -9.33
C ASP A 100 -4.08 16.74 -8.07
N VAL A 101 -4.55 17.36 -6.98
CA VAL A 101 -4.74 16.74 -5.66
C VAL A 101 -5.86 15.71 -5.67
N ASP A 102 -6.96 15.98 -6.39
CA ASP A 102 -8.09 15.06 -6.47
C ASP A 102 -7.68 13.81 -7.27
N LYS A 103 -6.90 14.00 -8.33
CA LYS A 103 -6.30 12.89 -9.07
C LYS A 103 -5.30 12.10 -8.20
N CYS A 104 -4.48 12.76 -7.39
CA CYS A 104 -3.58 12.11 -6.43
C CYS A 104 -4.36 11.25 -5.42
N ALA A 105 -5.43 11.81 -4.84
CA ALA A 105 -6.31 11.11 -3.92
C ALA A 105 -6.98 9.88 -4.55
N ALA A 106 -7.46 9.99 -5.80
CA ALA A 106 -8.04 8.87 -6.54
C ALA A 106 -7.01 7.76 -6.84
N LEU A 107 -5.78 8.15 -7.21
CA LEU A 107 -4.69 7.20 -7.46
C LEU A 107 -4.29 6.44 -6.19
N LEU A 108 -4.24 7.10 -5.04
CA LEU A 108 -3.99 6.46 -3.73
C LEU A 108 -4.96 5.33 -3.44
N HIS A 109 -6.27 5.59 -3.61
CA HIS A 109 -7.29 4.58 -3.37
C HIS A 109 -7.16 3.41 -4.36
N ARG A 110 -7.01 3.73 -5.64
CA ARG A 110 -6.86 2.75 -6.72
C ARG A 110 -5.63 1.86 -6.52
N TYR A 111 -4.46 2.43 -6.25
CA TYR A 111 -3.22 1.67 -6.07
C TYR A 111 -3.27 0.81 -4.81
N ALA A 112 -3.86 1.29 -3.71
CA ALA A 112 -4.08 0.46 -2.53
C ALA A 112 -4.95 -0.78 -2.85
N GLU A 113 -5.99 -0.64 -3.67
CA GLU A 113 -6.79 -1.77 -4.13
C GLU A 113 -6.02 -2.71 -5.06
N GLU A 114 -5.34 -2.16 -6.06
CA GLU A 114 -4.52 -2.93 -7.02
C GLU A 114 -3.38 -3.70 -6.36
N LEU A 115 -2.92 -3.30 -5.17
CA LEU A 115 -1.91 -4.02 -4.39
C LEU A 115 -2.52 -5.02 -3.39
N THR A 116 -3.60 -4.66 -2.70
CA THR A 116 -4.18 -5.52 -1.65
C THR A 116 -4.88 -6.76 -2.20
N VAL A 117 -5.50 -6.68 -3.38
CA VAL A 117 -6.13 -7.84 -4.03
C VAL A 117 -5.11 -8.94 -4.37
N PRO A 118 -4.05 -8.68 -5.16
CA PRO A 118 -3.05 -9.70 -5.47
C PRO A 118 -2.28 -10.16 -4.24
N ALA A 119 -2.03 -9.29 -3.25
CA ALA A 119 -1.40 -9.69 -1.99
C ALA A 119 -2.20 -10.79 -1.26
N ARG A 120 -3.54 -10.66 -1.20
CA ARG A 120 -4.39 -11.70 -0.60
C ARG A 120 -4.34 -13.02 -1.36
N LEU A 121 -4.39 -12.96 -2.69
CA LEU A 121 -4.32 -14.15 -3.53
C LEU A 121 -2.99 -14.88 -3.35
N GLU A 122 -1.90 -14.12 -3.26
CA GLU A 122 -0.57 -14.68 -3.08
C GLU A 122 -0.40 -15.34 -1.72
N VAL A 123 -0.94 -14.74 -0.65
CA VAL A 123 -0.97 -15.37 0.68
C VAL A 123 -1.71 -16.71 0.64
N GLY A 124 -2.89 -16.75 0.01
CA GLY A 124 -3.65 -18.00 -0.16
C GLY A 124 -2.84 -19.06 -0.92
N ARG A 125 -2.23 -18.68 -2.04
CA ARG A 125 -1.38 -19.56 -2.86
C ARG A 125 -0.21 -20.13 -2.06
N LEU A 126 0.50 -19.31 -1.29
CA LEU A 126 1.65 -19.74 -0.50
C LEU A 126 1.26 -20.71 0.63
N LEU A 127 0.11 -20.51 1.26
CA LEU A 127 -0.38 -21.41 2.30
C LEU A 127 -0.84 -22.76 1.75
N GLU A 128 -1.43 -22.78 0.55
CA GLU A 128 -1.86 -24.03 -0.12
C GLU A 128 -0.69 -24.89 -0.60
N HIS A 129 0.46 -24.29 -0.94
CA HIS A 129 1.61 -24.99 -1.51
C HIS A 129 2.82 -25.12 -0.55
N GLY A 130 2.78 -24.43 0.60
CA GLY A 130 3.87 -24.36 1.58
C GLY A 130 3.63 -25.13 2.88
N CYS A 131 2.51 -25.86 3.01
CA CYS A 131 2.22 -26.77 4.12
C CYS A 131 2.48 -28.24 3.75
#